data_AF-A0A351SW49-F1
#
_entry.id   AF-A0A351SW49-F1
#
_cell.length_a   1.000
_cell.length_b   1.000
_cell.length_c   1.000
_cell.angle_alpha   90.00
_cell.angle_beta   90.00
_cell.angle_gamma   90.00
#
_symmetry.space_group_name_H-M   'P 1'
#
loop_
_entity.id
_entity.type
_entity.pdbx_description
1 polymer ?
#
loop_
_entity_poly.entity_id
_entity_poly.type
_entity_poly.pdbx_seq_one_letter_code
_entity_poly.pdbx_strand_id
1 'polypeptide(L)'
;MTQVDPITLQVIQARLAGIVQEMQNSLFRTGFSTIIRESQDASCAILNCKGEVVAQHVVLPLHMGAFPACAQGLLQVYPPSEIHEGDAFITNHPYLGGSPHAPDMAVLTPIFYREDWVGFAANMAHK
;
A
#
# COMPACT_ATOMS: atom_id res chain seq x y z
N MET A 1 1.43 24.81 8.32
CA MET A 1 1.03 23.53 8.93
C MET A 1 0.62 23.82 10.37
N THR A 2 -0.58 23.43 10.77
CA THR A 2 -0.99 23.45 12.18
C THR A 2 -0.08 22.52 12.97
N GLN A 3 0.36 22.94 14.15
CA GLN A 3 1.20 22.13 15.01
C GLN A 3 0.36 20.97 15.56
N VAL A 4 0.60 19.75 15.07
CA VAL A 4 -0.03 18.53 15.60
C VAL A 4 0.59 18.26 16.97
N ASP A 5 -0.22 18.01 17.99
CA ASP A 5 0.33 17.71 19.31
C ASP A 5 1.09 16.37 19.28
N PRO A 6 2.23 16.25 19.99
CA PRO A 6 3.07 15.06 19.91
C PRO A 6 2.39 13.76 20.38
N ILE A 7 1.43 13.85 21.30
CA ILE A 7 0.72 12.67 21.82
C ILE A 7 -0.20 12.13 20.73
N THR A 8 -1.01 13.01 20.12
CA THR A 8 -1.88 12.62 19.00
C THR A 8 -1.08 12.07 17.83
N LEU A 9 0.06 12.70 17.48
CA LEU A 9 0.94 12.18 16.43
C LEU A 9 1.37 10.74 16.71
N GLN A 10 1.84 10.46 17.94
CA GLN A 10 2.28 9.12 18.31
C GLN A 10 1.14 8.11 18.36
N VAL A 11 -0.04 8.50 18.85
CA VAL A 11 -1.23 7.64 18.84
C VAL A 11 -1.63 7.28 17.41
N ILE A 12 -1.68 8.25 16.50
CA ILE A 12 -2.02 8.02 15.09
C ILE A 12 -0.96 7.12 14.43
N GLN A 13 0.33 7.40 14.65
CA GLN A 13 1.42 6.60 14.10
C GLN A 13 1.34 5.14 14.55
N ALA A 14 1.14 4.89 15.85
CA ALA A 14 1.01 3.55 16.40
C ALA A 14 -0.23 2.82 15.86
N ARG A 15 -1.35 3.52 15.69
CA ARG A 15 -2.58 2.96 15.11
C ARG A 15 -2.37 2.56 13.65
N LEU A 16 -1.77 3.42 12.84
CA LEU A 16 -1.49 3.12 11.43
C LEU A 16 -0.50 1.96 11.28
N ALA A 17 0.54 1.90 12.12
CA ALA A 17 1.46 0.75 12.15
C ALA A 17 0.72 -0.56 12.46
N GLY A 18 -0.17 -0.55 13.46
CA GLY A 18 -0.99 -1.71 13.80
C GLY A 18 -1.96 -2.12 12.70
N ILE A 19 -2.58 -1.15 12.00
CA ILE A 19 -3.46 -1.43 10.84
C ILE A 19 -2.69 -2.15 9.74
N VAL A 20 -1.52 -1.64 9.35
CA VAL A 20 -0.75 -2.26 8.27
C VAL A 20 -0.22 -3.64 8.66
N GLN A 21 0.15 -3.84 9.93
CA GLN A 21 0.51 -5.16 10.43
C GLN A 21 -0.67 -6.14 10.33
N GLU A 22 -1.90 -5.73 10.67
CA GLU A 22 -3.06 -6.62 10.57
C GLU A 22 -3.49 -6.87 9.11
N MET A 23 -3.31 -5.89 8.23
CA MET A 23 -3.47 -6.10 6.77
C MET A 23 -2.56 -7.23 6.30
N GLN A 24 -1.29 -7.21 6.72
CA GLN A 24 -0.32 -8.22 6.31
C GLN A 24 -0.60 -9.59 6.94
N ASN A 25 -0.95 -9.64 8.23
CA ASN A 25 -1.37 -10.89 8.87
C ASN A 25 -2.57 -11.51 8.16
N SER A 26 -3.54 -10.68 7.75
CA SER A 26 -4.71 -11.14 7.00
C SER A 26 -4.32 -11.70 5.64
N LEU A 27 -3.39 -11.05 4.94
CA LEU A 27 -2.86 -11.53 3.67
C LEU A 27 -2.17 -12.89 3.81
N PHE A 28 -1.32 -13.07 4.82
CA PHE A 28 -0.67 -14.37 5.07
C PHE A 28 -1.66 -15.48 5.40
N ARG A 29 -2.67 -15.21 6.24
CA ARG A 29 -3.69 -16.20 6.62
C ARG A 29 -4.59 -16.63 5.47
N THR A 30 -4.81 -15.75 4.49
CA THR A 30 -5.70 -15.99 3.34
C THR A 30 -4.95 -16.42 2.08
N GLY A 31 -3.62 -16.29 2.06
CA GLY A 31 -2.77 -16.73 0.97
C GLY A 31 -2.85 -18.23 0.73
N PHE A 32 -3.18 -18.62 -0.51
CA PHE A 32 -3.16 -20.02 -0.93
C PHE A 32 -1.72 -20.53 -1.19
N SER A 33 -0.86 -19.67 -1.73
CA SER A 33 0.53 -20.00 -2.05
C SER A 33 1.37 -20.18 -0.78
N THR A 34 2.22 -21.21 -0.75
CA THR A 34 3.20 -21.38 0.33
C THR A 34 4.21 -20.25 0.39
N ILE A 35 4.47 -19.57 -0.73
CA ILE A 35 5.35 -18.38 -0.78
C ILE A 35 4.76 -17.26 0.08
N ILE A 36 3.45 -17.04 0.00
CA ILE A 36 2.76 -16.01 0.79
C ILE A 36 2.54 -16.51 2.22
N ARG A 37 2.03 -17.74 2.40
CA ARG A 37 1.59 -18.23 3.71
C ARG A 37 2.75 -18.64 4.63
N GLU A 38 3.75 -19.35 4.09
CA GLU A 38 4.85 -19.92 4.88
C GLU A 38 6.12 -19.06 4.77
N SER A 39 6.48 -18.64 3.55
CA SER A 39 7.68 -17.80 3.34
C SER A 39 7.44 -16.32 3.61
N GLN A 40 6.17 -15.90 3.74
CA GLN A 40 5.78 -14.53 4.08
C GLN A 40 6.30 -13.48 3.09
N ASP A 41 6.36 -13.85 1.82
CA ASP A 41 6.76 -12.96 0.73
C ASP A 41 5.60 -12.05 0.29
N ALA A 42 5.22 -11.15 1.19
CA ALA A 42 4.30 -10.06 0.91
C ALA A 42 4.51 -8.89 1.89
N SER A 43 4.21 -7.68 1.44
CA SER A 43 4.20 -6.47 2.27
C SER A 43 2.91 -5.69 2.11
N CYS A 44 2.61 -4.81 3.08
CA CYS A 44 1.46 -3.91 3.03
C CYS A 44 1.88 -2.47 3.35
N ALA A 45 1.12 -1.50 2.84
CA ALA A 45 1.32 -0.08 3.09
C ALA A 45 0.01 0.71 3.04
N ILE A 46 0.02 1.89 3.66
CA ILE A 46 -0.95 2.96 3.48
C ILE A 46 -0.22 4.15 2.88
N LEU A 47 -0.77 4.69 1.81
CA LEU A 47 -0.23 5.82 1.05
C LEU A 47 -1.20 7.01 1.12
N ASN A 48 -0.70 8.24 1.06
CA ASN A 48 -1.55 9.42 0.90
C ASN A 48 -1.97 9.61 -0.58
N CYS A 49 -2.79 10.63 -0.88
CA CYS A 49 -3.26 10.89 -2.24
C CYS A 49 -2.15 11.27 -3.23
N LYS A 50 -0.94 11.58 -2.74
CA LYS A 50 0.23 11.81 -3.58
C LYS A 50 1.04 10.52 -3.83
N GLY A 51 0.61 9.38 -3.28
CA GLY A 51 1.34 8.12 -3.35
C GLY A 51 2.53 8.03 -2.40
N GLU A 52 2.65 8.94 -1.42
CA GLU A 52 3.73 8.89 -0.43
C GLU A 52 3.36 7.94 0.71
N VAL A 53 4.33 7.20 1.23
CA VAL A 53 4.12 6.24 2.33
C VAL A 53 3.77 6.97 3.62
N VAL A 54 2.61 6.64 4.20
CA VAL A 54 2.18 7.11 5.51
C VAL A 54 2.52 6.07 6.59
N ALA A 55 2.29 4.80 6.29
CA ALA A 55 2.68 3.68 7.14
C ALA A 55 2.92 2.44 6.27
N GLN A 56 3.83 1.56 6.70
CA GLN A 56 4.11 0.31 6.01
C GLN A 56 4.59 -0.75 6.99
N HIS A 57 4.32 -2.01 6.68
CA HIS A 57 4.94 -3.15 7.31
C HIS A 57 5.62 -3.95 6.20
N VAL A 58 6.96 -3.89 6.20
CA VAL A 58 7.79 -4.38 5.11
C VAL A 58 8.56 -5.59 5.63
N VAL A 59 8.25 -6.77 5.09
CA VAL A 59 9.01 -8.00 5.38
C VAL A 59 10.26 -8.09 4.50
N LEU A 60 10.16 -7.63 3.25
CA LEU A 60 11.26 -7.63 2.29
C LEU A 60 11.70 -6.19 1.97
N PRO A 61 12.97 -5.82 2.21
CA PRO A 61 13.49 -4.47 1.96
C PRO A 61 13.21 -3.94 0.54
N LEU A 62 13.13 -4.85 -0.43
CA LEU A 62 12.82 -4.58 -1.82
C LEU A 62 11.46 -3.87 -2.02
N HIS A 63 10.48 -4.15 -1.15
CA HIS A 63 9.13 -3.55 -1.23
C HIS A 63 9.09 -2.09 -0.76
N MET A 64 10.10 -1.61 -0.04
CA MET A 64 10.10 -0.27 0.58
C MET A 64 9.99 0.86 -0.45
N GLY A 65 10.69 0.74 -1.58
CA GLY A 65 10.63 1.72 -2.67
C GLY A 65 9.53 1.42 -3.70
N ALA A 66 8.99 0.19 -3.69
CA ALA A 66 8.08 -0.26 -4.72
C ALA A 66 6.66 0.32 -4.57
N PHE A 67 6.15 0.44 -3.33
CA PHE A 67 4.83 1.05 -3.08
C PHE A 67 4.69 2.49 -3.61
N PRO A 68 5.58 3.43 -3.24
CA PRO A 68 5.48 4.79 -3.78
C PRO A 68 5.67 4.81 -5.30
N ALA A 69 6.55 3.98 -5.86
CA ALA A 69 6.72 3.87 -7.31
C ALA A 69 5.43 3.36 -8.01
N CYS A 70 4.77 2.35 -7.45
CA CYS A 70 3.51 1.81 -7.97
C CYS A 70 2.41 2.88 -7.98
N ALA A 71 2.28 3.64 -6.88
CA ALA A 71 1.32 4.72 -6.80
C ALA A 71 1.63 5.87 -7.77
N GLN A 72 2.90 6.25 -7.94
CA GLN A 72 3.27 7.25 -8.95
C GLN A 72 2.95 6.78 -10.37
N GLY A 73 3.28 5.53 -10.71
CA GLY A 73 2.97 4.95 -12.01
C GLY A 73 1.45 4.92 -12.28
N LEU A 74 0.66 4.57 -11.27
CA LEU A 74 -0.80 4.62 -11.33
C LEU A 74 -1.29 6.04 -11.59
N LEU A 75 -0.82 7.03 -10.82
CA LEU A 75 -1.26 8.44 -10.92
C LEU A 75 -0.82 9.11 -12.23
N GLN A 76 0.18 8.57 -12.93
CA GLN A 76 0.53 9.00 -14.28
C GLN A 76 -0.47 8.51 -15.34
N VAL A 77 -1.13 7.39 -15.09
CA VAL A 77 -2.11 6.78 -16.02
C VAL A 77 -3.53 7.22 -15.70
N TYR A 78 -3.88 7.25 -14.41
CA TYR A 78 -5.20 7.59 -13.93
C TYR A 78 -5.14 8.92 -13.16
N PRO A 79 -5.68 10.01 -13.73
CA PRO A 79 -5.80 11.26 -12.99
C PRO A 79 -6.73 11.09 -11.78
N PRO A 80 -6.63 11.93 -10.74
CA PRO A 80 -7.49 11.85 -9.55
C PRO A 80 -8.99 11.80 -9.83
N SER A 81 -9.45 12.40 -10.94
CA SER A 81 -10.85 12.39 -11.37
C SER A 81 -11.35 11.03 -11.85
N GLU A 82 -10.46 10.07 -12.09
CA GLU A 82 -10.78 8.71 -12.53
C GLU A 82 -10.65 7.67 -11.40
N ILE A 83 -10.30 8.11 -10.19
CA ILE A 83 -10.18 7.25 -9.02
C ILE A 83 -11.48 7.35 -8.23
N HIS A 84 -12.19 6.22 -8.11
CA HIS A 84 -13.49 6.16 -7.46
C HIS A 84 -13.50 5.18 -6.28
N GLU A 85 -14.45 5.38 -5.37
CA GLU A 85 -14.67 4.45 -4.27
C GLU A 85 -15.09 3.08 -4.80
N GLY A 86 -14.43 2.03 -4.30
CA GLY A 86 -14.67 0.66 -4.76
C GLY A 86 -13.72 0.16 -5.85
N ASP A 87 -12.88 1.04 -6.41
CA ASP A 87 -11.87 0.62 -7.41
C ASP A 87 -10.76 -0.26 -6.79
N ALA A 88 -10.10 -1.04 -7.63
CA ALA A 88 -8.86 -1.73 -7.29
C ALA A 88 -7.92 -1.74 -8.49
N PHE A 89 -6.72 -1.20 -8.31
CA PHE A 89 -5.71 -1.10 -9.35
C PHE A 89 -4.65 -2.17 -9.12
N ILE A 90 -4.28 -2.88 -10.18
CA ILE A 90 -3.28 -3.96 -10.12
C ILE A 90 -2.13 -3.67 -11.06
N THR A 91 -0.90 -3.89 -10.61
CA THR A 91 0.30 -3.72 -11.44
C THR A 91 1.43 -4.62 -10.99
N ASN A 92 2.19 -5.12 -11.97
CA ASN A 92 3.51 -5.71 -11.77
C ASN A 92 4.53 -5.10 -12.74
N HIS A 93 4.24 -3.90 -13.26
CA HIS A 93 5.06 -3.29 -14.30
C HIS A 93 6.37 -2.77 -13.68
N PRO A 94 7.55 -3.30 -14.06
CA PRO A 94 8.79 -2.94 -13.38
C PRO A 94 9.24 -1.50 -13.68
N TYR A 95 8.99 -1.00 -14.90
CA TYR A 95 9.40 0.35 -15.27
C TYR A 95 8.41 1.44 -14.83
N LEU A 96 7.12 1.28 -15.11
CA LEU A 96 6.09 2.28 -14.77
C LEU A 96 5.71 2.21 -13.29
N GLY A 97 5.53 1.00 -12.74
CA GLY A 97 5.11 0.80 -11.35
C GLY A 97 6.25 0.54 -10.38
N GLY A 98 7.51 0.42 -10.84
CA GLY A 98 8.62 0.09 -9.94
C GLY A 98 8.47 -1.26 -9.22
N SER A 99 7.66 -2.18 -9.75
CA SER A 99 7.59 -3.54 -9.24
C SER A 99 8.98 -4.19 -9.34
N PRO A 100 9.48 -4.86 -8.29
CA PRO A 100 10.85 -5.36 -8.31
C PRO A 100 11.12 -6.39 -9.40
N HIS A 101 10.14 -7.26 -9.67
CA HIS A 101 10.16 -8.17 -10.80
C HIS A 101 8.74 -8.68 -11.12
N ALA A 102 8.58 -9.32 -12.29
CA ALA A 102 7.27 -9.73 -12.80
C ALA A 102 6.41 -10.58 -11.83
N PRO A 103 6.98 -11.46 -10.96
CA PRO A 103 6.22 -12.16 -9.93
C PRO A 103 5.61 -11.29 -8.82
N ASP A 104 6.11 -10.08 -8.59
CA ASP A 104 5.60 -9.20 -7.54
C ASP A 104 4.43 -8.38 -8.06
N MET A 105 3.22 -8.73 -7.61
CA MET A 105 2.00 -8.01 -7.96
C MET A 105 1.62 -7.06 -6.83
N ALA A 106 1.50 -5.78 -7.17
CA ALA A 106 0.93 -4.76 -6.29
C ALA A 106 -0.56 -4.57 -6.58
N VAL A 107 -1.35 -4.45 -5.52
CA VAL A 107 -2.75 -4.01 -5.57
C VAL A 107 -2.89 -2.75 -4.74
N LEU A 108 -3.47 -1.70 -5.33
CA LEU A 108 -3.74 -0.41 -4.70
C LEU A 108 -5.26 -0.18 -4.72
N THR A 109 -5.85 -0.01 -3.55
CA THR A 109 -7.28 0.28 -3.37
C THR A 109 -7.42 1.66 -2.76
N PRO A 110 -8.15 2.60 -3.39
CA PRO A 110 -8.32 3.94 -2.84
C PRO A 110 -9.17 3.90 -1.57
N ILE A 111 -8.82 4.76 -0.62
CA ILE A 111 -9.53 4.93 0.64
C ILE A 111 -10.30 6.24 0.56
N PHE A 112 -11.61 6.17 0.82
CA PHE A 112 -12.48 7.34 0.88
C PHE A 112 -12.97 7.58 2.31
N TYR A 113 -13.10 8.85 2.69
CA TYR A 113 -13.73 9.27 3.94
C TYR A 113 -14.66 10.44 3.65
N ARG A 114 -15.97 10.24 3.87
CA ARG A 114 -17.00 11.25 3.57
C ARG A 114 -16.92 11.77 2.13
N GLU A 115 -16.84 10.85 1.17
CA GLU A 115 -16.75 11.13 -0.27
C GLU A 115 -15.41 11.76 -0.73
N ASP A 116 -14.50 12.10 0.20
CA ASP A 116 -13.17 12.58 -0.13
C ASP A 116 -12.19 11.41 -0.25
N TRP A 117 -11.43 11.38 -1.36
CA TRP A 117 -10.31 10.46 -1.52
C TRP A 117 -9.15 10.88 -0.62
N VAL A 118 -8.76 10.01 0.32
CA VAL A 118 -7.75 10.29 1.36
C VAL A 118 -6.44 9.52 1.22
N GLY A 119 -6.36 8.57 0.28
CA GLY A 119 -5.14 7.82 0.01
C GLY A 119 -5.38 6.42 -0.55
N PHE A 120 -4.43 5.52 -0.35
CA PHE A 120 -4.53 4.12 -0.78
C PHE A 120 -4.19 3.16 0.34
N ALA A 121 -4.88 2.03 0.38
CA ALA A 121 -4.35 0.80 0.96
C ALA A 121 -3.63 0.03 -0.15
N ALA A 122 -2.40 -0.39 0.11
CA ALA A 122 -1.58 -1.11 -0.85
C ALA A 122 -1.07 -2.42 -0.26
N ASN A 123 -0.99 -3.44 -1.10
CA ASN A 123 -0.29 -4.68 -0.79
C ASN A 123 0.52 -5.13 -2.01
N MET A 124 1.60 -5.85 -1.76
CA MET A 124 2.44 -6.47 -2.78
C MET A 124 2.75 -7.88 -2.32
N ALA A 125 2.55 -8.86 -3.19
CA ALA A 125 2.82 -10.26 -2.90
C ALA A 125 3.48 -10.96 -4.08
N HIS A 126 4.38 -11.88 -3.77
CA HIS A 126 5.02 -12.73 -4.76
C HIS A 126 4.06 -13.86 -5.18
N LYS A 127 3.88 -14.01 -6.49
CA LYS A 127 3.10 -15.09 -7.11
C LYS A 127 3.80 -16.44 -7.04
#